data_AF-A0A9X7IQ28-F1
#
_entry.id   AF-A0A9X7IQ28-F1
#
_cell.length_a   1.000
_cell.length_b   1.000
_cell.length_c   1.000
_cell.angle_alpha   90.00
_cell.angle_beta   90.00
_cell.angle_gamma   90.00
#
_symmetry.space_group_name_H-M   'P 1'
#
loop_
_entity.id
_entity.type
_entity.pdbx_description
1 polymer ?
#
loop_
_entity_poly.entity_id
_entity_poly.type
_entity_poly.pdbx_seq_one_letter_code
_entity_poly.pdbx_strand_id
1 'polypeptide(L)'
;MTEVGIAILDSIYQKMMIDEQWSIRRPDGFTWWGYRLAQHVEIDTPDWDDSGDICAVRIWTDVAKDVAATSDPARIIGAFNMHQTLSAYVWDQWEGTITERCTAFVHKDNFDQVANLLATAAVLQNSSAHTRAHTIAEMCGGAPDSTDHPSSGRRPEMDDLLNVPERLVVPEGRKPSRFAGPPIKMLLDFLTYQGIPGRTSETELNCTVPFADPQTAMAMMAAVMDSSGEGPPMSHVQILTDVAHPGVGNGALVLMSIPVSEAPEKVNEIANNLNTLESEWDSRVPLLGAWCPDPTSTDQTRLAFCSFIPNLIARDGVLEDQVLYQRNRSAYVSHRLSGETGPMASDSTEHHASLAPGSTVSRQAANAETGSFTFVYRTGDGRVLTFDEAFDELTPELAEGLKGLPPQERVIDGGDVEEYIRESGIYESIEVEVRIVPRYTDGPTRWSANQLREHVFPATGHDGLGFEDWLATQVDHGRLTAIDVLQYVGDDGAVIAERLIVD
;
A
#
# COMPACT_ATOMS: atom_id res chain seq x y z
N MET A 1 -8.94 7.24 15.20
CA MET A 1 -9.10 8.46 14.36
C MET A 1 -8.58 9.66 15.11
N THR A 2 -7.57 10.31 14.54
CA THR A 2 -6.77 11.37 15.19
C THR A 2 -7.36 12.76 14.93
N GLU A 3 -7.03 13.75 15.78
CA GLU A 3 -7.45 15.15 15.57
C GLU A 3 -6.90 15.70 14.24
N VAL A 4 -5.65 15.33 13.91
CA VAL A 4 -4.98 15.63 12.62
C VAL A 4 -5.79 15.08 11.43
N GLY A 5 -6.32 13.86 11.55
CA GLY A 5 -7.13 13.23 10.50
C GLY A 5 -8.43 13.99 10.19
N ILE A 6 -9.19 14.34 11.22
CA ILE A 6 -10.44 15.11 11.03
C ILE A 6 -10.12 16.50 10.45
N ALA A 7 -9.07 17.15 10.95
CA ALA A 7 -8.64 18.45 10.45
C ALA A 7 -8.20 18.41 8.97
N ILE A 8 -7.52 17.35 8.52
CA ILE A 8 -7.08 17.27 7.12
C ILE A 8 -8.26 17.04 6.16
N LEU A 9 -9.26 16.24 6.54
CA LEU A 9 -10.50 16.10 5.76
C LEU A 9 -11.20 17.44 5.55
N ASP A 10 -11.42 18.20 6.63
CA ASP A 10 -12.04 19.53 6.54
C ASP A 10 -11.19 20.49 5.70
N SER A 11 -9.86 20.45 5.84
CA SER A 11 -8.92 21.27 5.08
C SER A 11 -8.97 20.97 3.57
N ILE A 12 -8.98 19.70 3.17
CA ILE A 12 -9.11 19.29 1.76
C ILE A 12 -10.48 19.69 1.22
N TYR A 13 -11.57 19.37 1.93
CA TYR A 13 -12.94 19.69 1.52
C TYR A 13 -13.14 21.20 1.29
N GLN A 14 -12.62 22.04 2.18
CA GLN A 14 -12.67 23.50 2.06
C GLN A 14 -11.80 24.03 0.91
N LYS A 15 -10.56 23.52 0.75
CA LYS A 15 -9.63 23.93 -0.32
C LYS A 15 -10.14 23.57 -1.71
N MET A 16 -10.84 22.44 -1.83
CA MET A 16 -11.51 22.01 -3.06
C MET A 16 -12.86 22.71 -3.28
N MET A 17 -13.35 23.50 -2.32
CA MET A 17 -14.62 24.23 -2.38
C MET A 17 -15.82 23.34 -2.75
N ILE A 18 -15.86 22.13 -2.19
CA ILE A 18 -16.86 21.10 -2.56
C ILE A 18 -18.28 21.54 -2.16
N ASP A 19 -19.20 21.48 -3.13
CA ASP A 19 -20.63 21.68 -2.91
C ASP A 19 -21.21 20.58 -1.99
N GLU A 20 -21.80 20.96 -0.85
CA GLU A 20 -22.49 20.04 0.07
C GLU A 20 -23.54 19.18 -0.65
N GLN A 21 -24.29 19.77 -1.58
CA GLN A 21 -25.31 19.10 -2.41
C GLN A 21 -24.76 17.91 -3.21
N TRP A 22 -23.47 17.93 -3.58
CA TRP A 22 -22.83 16.94 -4.43
C TRP A 22 -21.82 16.08 -3.67
N SER A 23 -21.96 16.00 -2.34
CA SER A 23 -21.08 15.22 -1.47
C SER A 23 -21.84 14.46 -0.39
N ILE A 24 -21.27 13.31 0.01
CA ILE A 24 -21.68 12.56 1.19
C ILE A 24 -20.49 12.51 2.13
N ARG A 25 -20.63 13.13 3.30
CA ARG A 25 -19.63 13.08 4.37
C ARG A 25 -19.86 11.88 5.29
N ARG A 26 -18.77 11.26 5.70
CA ARG A 26 -18.66 10.20 6.72
C ARG A 26 -17.69 10.68 7.82
N PRO A 27 -17.57 10.01 8.97
CA PRO A 27 -16.60 10.40 10.00
C PRO A 27 -15.14 10.30 9.51
N ASP A 28 -14.88 9.30 8.68
CA ASP A 28 -13.59 8.85 8.14
C ASP A 28 -13.31 9.34 6.71
N GLY A 29 -14.20 10.13 6.12
CA GLY A 29 -14.01 10.59 4.76
C GLY A 29 -15.20 11.29 4.12
N PHE A 30 -15.13 11.45 2.81
CA PHE A 30 -16.25 11.87 1.99
C PHE A 30 -16.15 11.32 0.58
N THR A 31 -17.30 11.15 -0.07
CA THR A 31 -17.40 10.92 -1.52
C THR A 31 -18.09 12.12 -2.14
N TRP A 32 -17.61 12.60 -3.29
CA TRP A 32 -18.22 13.72 -4.00
C TRP A 32 -18.22 13.54 -5.52
N TRP A 33 -19.17 14.20 -6.18
CA TRP A 33 -19.40 14.10 -7.62
C TRP A 33 -19.13 15.44 -8.31
N GLY A 34 -17.91 15.57 -8.86
CA GLY A 34 -17.55 16.70 -9.71
C GLY A 34 -18.38 16.76 -10.99
N TYR A 35 -18.74 15.60 -11.56
CA TYR A 35 -19.67 15.55 -12.69
C TYR A 35 -20.33 14.17 -12.92
N ARG A 36 -19.54 13.14 -13.22
CA ARG A 36 -20.04 11.78 -13.56
C ARG A 36 -19.36 10.67 -12.77
N LEU A 37 -18.08 10.85 -12.45
CA LEU A 37 -17.31 9.92 -11.65
C LEU A 37 -17.39 10.35 -10.17
N ALA A 38 -17.40 9.37 -9.28
CA ALA A 38 -17.24 9.60 -7.86
C ALA A 38 -15.75 9.78 -7.53
N GLN A 39 -15.43 10.77 -6.71
CA GLN A 39 -14.12 10.87 -6.05
C GLN A 39 -14.30 10.73 -4.56
N HIS A 40 -13.46 9.90 -3.95
CA HIS A 40 -13.45 9.56 -2.54
C HIS A 40 -12.20 10.13 -1.90
N VAL A 41 -12.33 10.60 -0.67
CA VAL A 41 -11.23 11.04 0.19
C VAL A 41 -11.46 10.40 1.54
N GLU A 42 -10.53 9.57 1.99
CA GLU A 42 -10.63 8.84 3.27
C GLU A 42 -9.33 8.96 4.07
N ILE A 43 -9.46 8.83 5.39
CA ILE A 43 -8.35 8.90 6.34
C ILE A 43 -8.23 7.61 7.14
N ASP A 44 -7.01 7.32 7.58
CA ASP A 44 -6.77 6.21 8.51
C ASP A 44 -5.62 6.45 9.50
N THR A 45 -5.62 5.56 10.48
CA THR A 45 -4.57 5.10 11.39
C THR A 45 -3.46 4.25 10.75
N PRO A 46 -2.25 4.70 10.30
CA PRO A 46 -1.32 3.71 9.76
C PRO A 46 -0.87 2.74 10.86
N ASP A 47 -0.97 1.44 10.64
CA ASP A 47 -0.67 0.38 11.63
C ASP A 47 0.78 0.40 12.16
N TRP A 48 1.68 1.11 11.47
CA TRP A 48 3.08 1.29 11.84
C TRP A 48 3.37 2.57 12.64
N ASP A 49 2.35 3.36 12.98
CA ASP A 49 2.48 4.55 13.83
C ASP A 49 1.97 4.30 15.25
N ASP A 50 2.84 3.70 16.06
CA ASP A 50 2.66 3.44 17.50
C ASP A 50 2.27 4.71 18.29
N SER A 51 2.57 5.90 17.76
CA SER A 51 2.31 7.18 18.42
C SER A 51 0.93 7.78 18.13
N GLY A 52 0.29 7.38 17.03
CA GLY A 52 -0.95 7.97 16.53
C GLY A 52 -0.87 9.47 16.17
N ASP A 53 0.34 10.02 15.94
CA ASP A 53 0.54 11.40 15.49
C ASP A 53 0.40 11.55 13.95
N ILE A 54 0.43 10.43 13.22
CA ILE A 54 0.37 10.35 11.75
C ILE A 54 -1.04 9.93 11.32
N CYS A 55 -1.58 10.64 10.34
CA CYS A 55 -2.78 10.25 9.62
C CYS A 55 -2.41 9.94 8.17
N ALA A 56 -2.83 8.78 7.68
CA ALA A 56 -2.76 8.46 6.27
C ALA A 56 -4.00 9.01 5.54
N VAL A 57 -3.83 9.60 4.36
CA VAL A 57 -4.93 10.11 3.51
C VAL A 57 -4.89 9.44 2.15
N ARG A 58 -6.03 8.88 1.73
CA ARG A 58 -6.27 8.21 0.44
C ARG A 58 -7.24 9.04 -0.35
N ILE A 59 -6.93 9.25 -1.62
CA ILE A 59 -7.84 9.91 -2.55
C ILE A 59 -7.92 9.05 -3.79
N TRP A 60 -9.12 8.64 -4.19
CA TRP A 60 -9.31 7.91 -5.44
C TRP A 60 -10.52 8.38 -6.23
N THR A 61 -10.51 8.13 -7.53
CA THR A 61 -11.62 8.41 -8.44
C THR A 61 -11.91 7.16 -9.25
N ASP A 62 -13.19 6.81 -9.34
CA ASP A 62 -13.63 5.62 -10.07
C ASP A 62 -13.58 5.93 -11.58
N VAL A 63 -12.82 5.15 -12.37
CA VAL A 63 -12.52 5.48 -13.78
C VAL A 63 -13.29 4.58 -14.72
N ALA A 64 -13.17 3.26 -14.53
CA ALA A 64 -13.83 2.26 -15.35
C ALA A 64 -14.24 1.04 -14.52
N LYS A 65 -15.28 0.36 -14.98
CA LYS A 65 -15.81 -0.90 -14.43
C LYS A 65 -16.13 -1.87 -15.56
N ASP A 66 -16.52 -3.09 -15.20
CA ASP A 66 -16.78 -4.18 -16.15
C ASP A 66 -15.56 -4.46 -17.06
N VAL A 67 -14.35 -4.22 -16.54
CA VAL A 67 -13.09 -4.29 -17.29
C VAL A 67 -12.71 -5.74 -17.57
N ALA A 68 -12.52 -6.06 -18.86
CA ALA A 68 -12.17 -7.40 -19.29
C ALA A 68 -10.67 -7.67 -19.07
N ALA A 69 -10.33 -8.60 -18.18
CA ALA A 69 -8.94 -9.03 -17.95
C ALA A 69 -8.23 -9.50 -19.25
N THR A 70 -8.99 -10.02 -20.22
CA THR A 70 -8.49 -10.43 -21.55
C THR A 70 -8.04 -9.27 -22.45
N SER A 71 -8.30 -8.02 -22.07
CA SER A 71 -7.80 -6.82 -22.77
C SER A 71 -6.36 -6.43 -22.40
N ASP A 72 -5.78 -7.10 -21.40
CA ASP A 72 -4.52 -6.73 -20.75
C ASP A 72 -4.56 -5.29 -20.16
N PRO A 73 -5.40 -5.05 -19.13
CA PRO A 73 -5.59 -3.73 -18.55
C PRO A 73 -4.31 -3.17 -17.92
N ALA A 74 -3.50 -4.02 -17.26
CA ALA A 74 -2.24 -3.64 -16.64
C ALA A 74 -1.29 -2.93 -17.61
N ARG A 75 -1.09 -3.48 -18.82
CA ARG A 75 -0.28 -2.84 -19.87
C ARG A 75 -0.91 -1.56 -20.42
N ILE A 76 -2.25 -1.51 -20.51
CA ILE A 76 -2.95 -0.30 -20.96
C ILE A 76 -2.73 0.83 -19.96
N ILE A 77 -3.01 0.62 -18.67
CA ILE A 77 -2.83 1.65 -17.63
C ILE A 77 -1.37 1.96 -17.37
N GLY A 78 -0.46 1.00 -17.52
CA GLY A 78 0.99 1.23 -17.46
C GLY A 78 1.45 2.33 -18.44
N ALA A 79 0.86 2.37 -19.64
CA ALA A 79 1.13 3.42 -20.62
C ALA A 79 0.60 4.81 -20.21
N PHE A 80 -0.52 4.87 -19.49
CA PHE A 80 -1.02 6.12 -18.90
C PHE A 80 -0.20 6.55 -17.67
N ASN A 81 0.28 5.60 -16.87
CA ASN A 81 1.09 5.82 -15.66
C ASN A 81 2.47 6.43 -15.97
N MET A 82 3.06 6.16 -17.14
CA MET A 82 4.23 6.91 -17.66
C MET A 82 3.98 8.42 -17.82
N HIS A 83 2.72 8.86 -17.83
CA HIS A 83 2.29 10.25 -18.02
C HIS A 83 1.33 10.70 -16.91
N GLN A 84 1.63 10.28 -15.68
CA GLN A 84 0.93 10.74 -14.50
C GLN A 84 1.65 11.89 -13.78
N THR A 85 0.88 12.59 -12.95
CA THR A 85 1.38 13.72 -12.15
C THR A 85 1.59 13.31 -10.70
N LEU A 86 0.52 13.31 -9.90
CA LEU A 86 0.54 13.05 -8.45
C LEU A 86 -0.40 11.88 -8.08
N SER A 87 -0.62 10.94 -9.00
CA SER A 87 -1.58 9.84 -8.91
C SER A 87 -1.13 8.64 -9.76
N ALA A 88 -1.73 7.47 -9.54
CA ALA A 88 -1.58 6.28 -10.37
C ALA A 88 -2.94 5.74 -10.81
N TYR A 89 -3.05 5.21 -12.03
CA TYR A 89 -4.10 4.26 -12.34
C TYR A 89 -3.76 2.90 -11.74
N VAL A 90 -4.75 2.28 -11.10
CA VAL A 90 -4.70 0.95 -10.51
C VAL A 90 -5.85 0.13 -11.10
N TRP A 91 -5.53 -1.04 -11.65
CA TRP A 91 -6.50 -2.04 -12.07
C TRP A 91 -6.68 -3.07 -10.96
N ASP A 92 -7.93 -3.22 -10.52
CA ASP A 92 -8.37 -4.33 -9.68
C ASP A 92 -8.88 -5.47 -10.58
N GLN A 93 -8.18 -6.59 -10.56
CA GLN A 93 -8.54 -7.77 -11.36
C GLN A 93 -9.75 -8.55 -10.81
N TRP A 94 -10.05 -8.41 -9.52
CA TRP A 94 -11.12 -9.14 -8.84
C TRP A 94 -12.46 -8.43 -9.01
N GLU A 95 -12.46 -7.12 -8.78
CA GLU A 95 -13.64 -6.27 -8.99
C GLU A 95 -13.83 -5.89 -10.47
N GLY A 96 -12.82 -6.08 -11.32
CA GLY A 96 -12.87 -5.67 -12.73
C GLY A 96 -13.01 -4.16 -12.89
N THR A 97 -12.32 -3.38 -12.03
CA THR A 97 -12.39 -1.91 -11.99
C THR A 97 -11.02 -1.27 -12.22
N ILE A 98 -11.03 -0.04 -12.71
CA ILE A 98 -9.86 0.84 -12.74
C ILE A 98 -10.20 2.09 -11.94
N THR A 99 -9.29 2.44 -11.03
CA THR A 99 -9.36 3.66 -10.21
C THR A 99 -8.11 4.50 -10.42
N GLU A 100 -8.22 5.82 -10.31
CA GLU A 100 -7.06 6.72 -10.23
C GLU A 100 -6.85 7.07 -8.75
N ARG A 101 -5.71 6.71 -8.15
CA ARG A 101 -5.43 6.78 -6.71
C ARG A 101 -4.22 7.67 -6.40
N CYS A 102 -4.21 8.33 -5.24
CA CYS A 102 -3.01 8.89 -4.60
C CYS A 102 -3.09 8.78 -3.07
N THR A 103 -1.93 8.76 -2.42
CA THR A 103 -1.82 8.66 -0.94
C THR A 103 -0.78 9.62 -0.38
N ALA A 104 -1.00 10.11 0.84
CA ALA A 104 0.02 10.83 1.60
C ALA A 104 -0.14 10.68 3.12
N PHE A 105 0.96 10.91 3.84
CA PHE A 105 1.01 10.87 5.30
C PHE A 105 1.11 12.28 5.89
N VAL A 106 0.28 12.55 6.88
CA VAL A 106 0.05 13.87 7.48
C VAL A 106 0.40 13.80 8.95
N HIS A 107 1.28 14.68 9.41
CA HIS A 107 1.53 14.94 10.82
C HIS A 107 1.37 16.43 11.10
N LYS A 108 1.29 16.80 12.38
CA LYS A 108 1.10 18.20 12.82
C LYS A 108 2.08 19.20 12.19
N ASP A 109 3.33 18.81 11.95
CA ASP A 109 4.38 19.72 11.43
C ASP A 109 4.40 19.83 9.90
N ASN A 110 3.78 18.90 9.15
CA ASN A 110 3.64 18.98 7.70
C ASN A 110 2.21 19.34 7.22
N PHE A 111 1.25 19.48 8.13
CA PHE A 111 -0.19 19.60 7.86
C PHE A 111 -0.53 20.56 6.71
N ASP A 112 -0.18 21.85 6.83
CA ASP A 112 -0.48 22.86 5.80
C ASP A 112 0.18 22.54 4.46
N GLN A 113 1.36 21.93 4.50
CA GLN A 113 2.12 21.59 3.31
C GLN A 113 1.50 20.41 2.56
N VAL A 114 1.06 19.36 3.26
CA VAL A 114 0.42 18.19 2.66
C VAL A 114 -1.03 18.49 2.28
N ALA A 115 -1.77 19.31 3.03
CA ALA A 115 -3.13 19.71 2.69
C ALA A 115 -3.24 20.41 1.32
N ASN A 116 -2.31 21.32 1.01
CA ASN A 116 -2.26 22.00 -0.28
C ASN A 116 -1.82 21.06 -1.42
N LEU A 117 -0.95 20.09 -1.11
CA LEU A 117 -0.48 19.08 -2.07
C LEU A 117 -1.60 18.10 -2.42
N LEU A 118 -2.27 17.51 -1.43
CA LEU A 118 -3.40 16.60 -1.59
C LEU A 118 -4.59 17.27 -2.28
N ALA A 119 -4.96 18.50 -1.91
CA ALA A 119 -6.02 19.23 -2.63
C ALA A 119 -5.66 19.45 -4.11
N THR A 120 -4.39 19.69 -4.44
CA THR A 120 -3.96 19.82 -5.84
C THR A 120 -3.96 18.47 -6.56
N ALA A 121 -3.48 17.41 -5.91
CA ALA A 121 -3.48 16.05 -6.45
C ALA A 121 -4.93 15.58 -6.74
N ALA A 122 -5.86 15.77 -5.78
CA ALA A 122 -7.27 15.45 -5.93
C ALA A 122 -7.92 16.14 -7.15
N VAL A 123 -7.63 17.43 -7.36
CA VAL A 123 -8.14 18.20 -8.50
C VAL A 123 -7.57 17.70 -9.83
N LEU A 124 -6.26 17.46 -9.89
CA LEU A 124 -5.59 16.92 -11.09
C LEU A 124 -6.12 15.53 -11.43
N GLN A 125 -6.21 14.65 -10.45
CA GLN A 125 -6.72 13.29 -10.55
C GLN A 125 -8.18 13.27 -11.03
N ASN A 126 -9.06 14.08 -10.45
CA ASN A 126 -10.48 14.09 -10.83
C ASN A 126 -10.70 14.60 -12.27
N SER A 127 -9.94 15.62 -12.69
CA SER A 127 -9.97 16.15 -14.06
C SER A 127 -9.33 15.16 -15.06
N SER A 128 -8.23 14.50 -14.68
CA SER A 128 -7.57 13.42 -15.43
C SER A 128 -8.52 12.25 -15.68
N ALA A 129 -9.13 11.72 -14.62
CA ALA A 129 -10.12 10.65 -14.68
C ALA A 129 -11.31 11.03 -15.58
N HIS A 130 -11.94 12.20 -15.40
CA HIS A 130 -13.04 12.64 -16.27
C HIS A 130 -12.65 12.78 -17.75
N THR A 131 -11.40 13.19 -18.02
CA THR A 131 -10.86 13.31 -19.39
C THR A 131 -10.58 11.95 -20.03
N ARG A 132 -10.10 10.97 -19.25
CA ARG A 132 -9.54 9.70 -19.75
C ARG A 132 -10.47 8.49 -19.60
N ALA A 133 -11.48 8.53 -18.72
CA ALA A 133 -12.34 7.38 -18.39
C ALA A 133 -12.97 6.68 -19.60
N HIS A 134 -13.45 7.42 -20.60
CA HIS A 134 -14.02 6.84 -21.81
C HIS A 134 -12.98 6.06 -22.63
N THR A 135 -11.78 6.64 -22.82
CA THR A 135 -10.70 5.99 -23.56
C THR A 135 -10.13 4.78 -22.82
N ILE A 136 -9.94 4.89 -21.50
CA ILE A 136 -9.46 3.78 -20.67
C ILE A 136 -10.49 2.63 -20.69
N ALA A 137 -11.77 2.92 -20.46
CA ALA A 137 -12.83 1.91 -20.51
C ALA A 137 -12.92 1.22 -21.89
N GLU A 138 -12.91 1.99 -22.99
CA GLU A 138 -12.96 1.45 -24.35
C GLU A 138 -11.75 0.55 -24.65
N MET A 139 -10.54 0.97 -24.31
CA MET A 139 -9.32 0.17 -24.50
C MET A 139 -9.33 -1.11 -23.66
N CYS A 140 -9.86 -1.04 -22.43
CA CYS A 140 -9.95 -2.16 -21.50
C CYS A 140 -11.23 -3.01 -21.65
N GLY A 141 -12.06 -2.74 -22.68
CA GLY A 141 -13.27 -3.50 -22.98
C GLY A 141 -14.42 -3.36 -21.97
N GLY A 142 -14.37 -2.37 -21.07
CA GLY A 142 -15.37 -2.10 -20.04
C GLY A 142 -16.20 -0.84 -20.30
N ALA A 143 -16.74 -0.25 -19.24
CA ALA A 143 -17.52 0.99 -19.28
C ALA A 143 -16.94 2.04 -18.30
N PRO A 144 -17.07 3.36 -18.58
CA PRO A 144 -16.72 4.39 -17.60
C PRO A 144 -17.52 4.19 -16.32
N ASP A 145 -16.90 4.34 -15.14
CA ASP A 145 -17.61 4.16 -13.87
C ASP A 145 -18.40 5.42 -13.48
N SER A 146 -19.36 5.76 -14.34
CA SER A 146 -20.29 6.84 -14.10
C SER A 146 -21.36 6.43 -13.09
N THR A 147 -21.50 7.24 -12.04
CA THR A 147 -22.49 7.08 -10.98
C THR A 147 -23.23 8.40 -10.73
N ASP A 148 -24.49 8.30 -10.34
CA ASP A 148 -25.30 9.44 -9.90
C ASP A 148 -25.23 9.57 -8.38
N HIS A 149 -25.32 10.80 -7.86
CA HIS A 149 -25.34 11.04 -6.42
C HIS A 149 -26.61 10.40 -5.80
N PRO A 150 -26.51 9.58 -4.73
CA PRO A 150 -27.64 8.80 -4.19
C PRO A 150 -28.93 9.58 -3.89
N SER A 151 -28.84 10.82 -3.41
CA SER A 151 -30.00 11.71 -3.17
C SER A 151 -30.19 12.78 -4.26
N SER A 152 -29.15 13.54 -4.62
CA SER A 152 -29.20 14.61 -5.63
C SER A 152 -29.31 14.14 -7.09
N GLY A 153 -29.13 12.85 -7.35
CA GLY A 153 -29.18 12.26 -8.69
C GLY A 153 -28.01 12.69 -9.58
N ARG A 154 -28.30 12.86 -10.86
CA ARG A 154 -27.30 13.23 -11.87
C ARG A 154 -26.94 14.72 -11.81
N ARG A 155 -25.67 15.06 -11.60
CA ARG A 155 -25.21 16.46 -11.65
C ARG A 155 -25.43 17.03 -13.07
N PRO A 156 -26.17 18.14 -13.26
CA PRO A 156 -26.53 18.61 -14.59
C PRO A 156 -25.35 19.21 -15.34
N GLU A 157 -24.55 20.04 -14.65
CA GLU A 157 -23.39 20.74 -15.18
C GLU A 157 -22.11 20.25 -14.48
N MET A 158 -20.97 20.40 -15.16
CA MET A 158 -19.66 20.01 -14.63
C MET A 158 -19.20 21.03 -13.58
N ASP A 159 -18.63 20.56 -12.46
CA ASP A 159 -18.03 21.43 -11.45
C ASP A 159 -16.91 22.29 -12.05
N ASP A 160 -16.84 23.55 -11.64
CA ASP A 160 -15.84 24.49 -12.11
C ASP A 160 -14.42 24.13 -11.63
N LEU A 161 -14.30 23.30 -10.57
CA LEU A 161 -13.07 22.69 -10.10
C LEU A 161 -12.41 21.80 -11.17
N LEU A 162 -13.20 21.12 -12.01
CA LEU A 162 -12.67 20.28 -13.10
C LEU A 162 -12.00 21.10 -14.20
N ASN A 163 -12.28 22.42 -14.27
CA ASN A 163 -11.62 23.38 -15.16
C ASN A 163 -10.32 23.99 -14.57
N VAL A 164 -9.95 23.70 -13.32
CA VAL A 164 -8.74 24.24 -12.67
C VAL A 164 -7.45 23.91 -13.42
N PRO A 165 -7.24 22.70 -13.98
CA PRO A 165 -6.03 22.41 -14.74
C PRO A 165 -5.85 23.32 -15.96
N GLU A 166 -6.92 23.60 -16.71
CA GLU A 166 -6.86 24.53 -17.86
C GLU A 166 -6.71 26.00 -17.43
N ARG A 167 -7.38 26.40 -16.33
CA ARG A 167 -7.43 27.80 -15.86
C ARG A 167 -6.19 28.24 -15.08
N LEU A 168 -5.53 27.33 -14.36
CA LEU A 168 -4.41 27.64 -13.45
C LEU A 168 -3.16 26.82 -13.73
N VAL A 169 -3.26 25.49 -13.81
CA VAL A 169 -2.07 24.61 -13.88
C VAL A 169 -1.33 24.77 -15.22
N VAL A 170 -2.04 24.64 -16.35
CA VAL A 170 -1.47 24.78 -17.70
C VAL A 170 -0.89 26.19 -17.94
N PRO A 171 -1.53 27.31 -17.53
CA PRO A 171 -0.93 28.63 -17.57
C PRO A 171 0.37 28.76 -16.76
N GLU A 172 0.47 28.19 -15.57
CA GLU A 172 1.73 28.15 -14.80
C GLU A 172 2.79 27.27 -15.47
N GLY A 173 2.39 26.15 -16.07
CA GLY A 173 3.28 25.27 -16.84
C GLY A 173 3.79 25.87 -18.15
N ARG A 174 3.19 26.95 -18.67
CA ARG A 174 3.74 27.70 -19.82
C ARG A 174 4.91 28.62 -19.45
N LYS A 175 5.12 28.88 -18.15
CA LYS A 175 6.28 29.62 -17.65
C LYS A 175 7.50 28.68 -17.57
N PRO A 176 8.74 29.19 -17.48
CA PRO A 176 9.91 28.35 -17.17
C PRO A 176 9.68 27.51 -15.90
N SER A 177 10.35 26.36 -15.79
CA SER A 177 10.23 25.54 -14.58
C SER A 177 10.70 26.32 -13.36
N ARG A 178 9.87 26.35 -12.30
CA ARG A 178 10.19 26.97 -11.01
C ARG A 178 11.20 26.16 -10.19
N PHE A 179 11.55 24.97 -10.66
CA PHE A 179 12.52 24.06 -10.05
C PHE A 179 13.93 24.18 -10.66
N ALA A 180 14.03 24.73 -11.87
CA ALA A 180 15.31 24.93 -12.56
C ALA A 180 16.15 26.04 -11.91
N GLY A 181 17.47 25.96 -12.07
CA GLY A 181 18.42 26.93 -11.55
C GLY A 181 18.72 26.70 -10.06
N PRO A 182 18.55 27.70 -9.17
CA PRO A 182 18.93 27.56 -7.75
C PRO A 182 18.30 26.37 -7.00
N PRO A 183 16.99 26.05 -7.11
CA PRO A 183 16.38 24.99 -6.31
C PRO A 183 17.02 23.62 -6.56
N ILE A 184 17.11 23.18 -7.82
CA ILE A 184 17.74 21.89 -8.16
C ILE A 184 19.25 21.87 -7.90
N LYS A 185 19.94 23.02 -7.95
CA LYS A 185 21.37 23.10 -7.57
C LYS A 185 21.59 22.90 -6.08
N MET A 186 20.75 23.49 -5.24
CA MET A 186 20.85 23.40 -3.77
C MET A 186 20.67 21.97 -3.24
N LEU A 187 20.03 21.08 -4.03
CA LEU A 187 19.96 19.66 -3.71
C LEU A 187 21.34 18.98 -3.58
N LEU A 188 22.42 19.53 -4.15
CA LEU A 188 23.76 18.95 -3.94
C LEU A 188 24.21 19.02 -2.48
N ASP A 189 23.90 20.12 -1.79
CA ASP A 189 24.21 20.28 -0.37
C ASP A 189 23.33 19.33 0.48
N PHE A 190 22.06 19.17 0.10
CA PHE A 190 21.14 18.21 0.72
C PHE A 190 21.60 16.75 0.53
N LEU A 191 21.94 16.35 -0.70
CA LEU A 191 22.49 15.02 -1.00
C LEU A 191 23.76 14.74 -0.18
N THR A 192 24.66 15.73 -0.11
CA THR A 192 25.90 15.63 0.68
C THR A 192 25.61 15.46 2.17
N TYR A 193 24.66 16.23 2.72
CA TYR A 193 24.23 16.12 4.11
C TYR A 193 23.57 14.77 4.43
N GLN A 194 22.78 14.22 3.50
CA GLN A 194 22.12 12.92 3.62
C GLN A 194 23.05 11.72 3.30
N GLY A 195 24.31 11.97 2.89
CA GLY A 195 25.24 10.91 2.47
C GLY A 195 24.85 10.20 1.16
N ILE A 196 23.99 10.80 0.34
CA ILE A 196 23.48 10.21 -0.90
C ILE A 196 24.41 10.57 -2.07
N PRO A 197 25.03 9.60 -2.78
CA PRO A 197 25.86 9.89 -3.94
C PRO A 197 25.04 10.47 -5.10
N GLY A 198 25.44 11.63 -5.62
CA GLY A 198 24.76 12.25 -6.76
C GLY A 198 25.45 13.50 -7.30
N ARG A 199 24.79 14.12 -8.29
CA ARG A 199 25.22 15.33 -9.00
C ARG A 199 24.00 16.16 -9.42
N THR A 200 24.19 17.46 -9.53
CA THR A 200 23.15 18.41 -10.01
C THR A 200 23.70 19.29 -11.14
N SER A 201 22.80 19.83 -11.96
CA SER A 201 23.07 20.78 -13.04
C SER A 201 22.17 22.01 -12.91
N GLU A 202 21.95 22.78 -13.98
CA GLU A 202 20.92 23.83 -13.96
C GLU A 202 19.50 23.29 -14.12
N THR A 203 19.33 22.10 -14.70
CA THR A 203 18.02 21.53 -15.04
C THR A 203 17.80 20.10 -14.53
N GLU A 204 18.83 19.43 -14.03
CA GLU A 204 18.83 18.00 -13.75
C GLU A 204 19.49 17.68 -12.40
N LEU A 205 18.95 16.68 -11.70
CA LEU A 205 19.62 15.93 -10.62
C LEU A 205 19.72 14.47 -11.05
N ASN A 206 20.85 13.84 -10.73
CA ASN A 206 20.98 12.38 -10.72
C ASN A 206 21.56 11.97 -9.36
N CYS A 207 20.93 11.02 -8.67
CA CYS A 207 21.53 10.36 -7.51
C CYS A 207 21.24 8.86 -7.51
N THR A 208 21.95 8.11 -6.67
CA THR A 208 21.72 6.68 -6.48
C THR A 208 21.41 6.40 -5.02
N VAL A 209 20.39 5.58 -4.78
CA VAL A 209 19.95 5.16 -3.44
C VAL A 209 19.98 3.62 -3.37
N PRO A 210 20.30 3.01 -2.21
CA PRO A 210 20.28 1.55 -2.07
C PRO A 210 18.89 0.98 -2.37
N PHE A 211 18.86 -0.12 -3.12
CA PHE A 211 17.71 -1.00 -3.28
C PHE A 211 17.83 -2.16 -2.27
N ALA A 212 17.79 -1.77 -1.00
CA ALA A 212 17.83 -2.62 0.19
C ALA A 212 17.26 -1.79 1.35
N ASP A 213 16.79 -2.44 2.41
CA ASP A 213 16.48 -1.76 3.67
C ASP A 213 17.75 -1.13 4.30
N PRO A 214 17.63 -0.16 5.23
CA PRO A 214 18.79 0.55 5.79
C PRO A 214 19.81 -0.35 6.48
N GLN A 215 19.37 -1.42 7.16
CA GLN A 215 20.22 -2.35 7.88
C GLN A 215 21.01 -3.23 6.89
N THR A 216 20.33 -3.83 5.91
CA THR A 216 20.96 -4.64 4.85
C THR A 216 21.90 -3.80 4.00
N ALA A 217 21.49 -2.58 3.60
CA ALA A 217 22.35 -1.66 2.86
C ALA A 217 23.63 -1.33 3.63
N MET A 218 23.54 -1.11 4.95
CA MET A 218 24.71 -0.85 5.79
C MET A 218 25.62 -2.07 5.92
N ALA A 219 25.06 -3.27 6.10
CA ALA A 219 25.81 -4.52 6.17
C ALA A 219 26.57 -4.81 4.85
N MET A 220 25.91 -4.62 3.70
CA MET A 220 26.54 -4.79 2.38
C MET A 220 27.65 -3.74 2.14
N MET A 221 27.45 -2.48 2.54
CA MET A 221 28.50 -1.46 2.45
C MET A 221 29.70 -1.76 3.38
N ALA A 222 29.47 -2.34 4.57
CA ALA A 222 30.54 -2.81 5.43
C ALA A 222 31.35 -3.96 4.77
N ALA A 223 30.65 -4.91 4.13
CA ALA A 223 31.30 -6.00 3.38
C ALA A 223 32.15 -5.49 2.20
N VAL A 224 31.75 -4.40 1.53
CA VAL A 224 32.57 -3.74 0.50
C VAL A 224 33.84 -3.13 1.10
N MET A 225 33.73 -2.42 2.24
CA MET A 225 34.90 -1.81 2.89
C MET A 225 35.94 -2.85 3.33
N ASP A 226 35.47 -4.00 3.82
CA ASP A 226 36.33 -5.13 4.22
C ASP A 226 36.74 -6.03 3.03
N SER A 227 36.35 -5.67 1.79
CA SER A 227 36.60 -6.45 0.56
C SER A 227 36.08 -7.89 0.61
N SER A 228 35.03 -8.14 1.40
CA SER A 228 34.43 -9.44 1.68
C SER A 228 33.10 -9.70 0.95
N GLY A 229 32.50 -8.67 0.34
CA GLY A 229 31.26 -8.79 -0.43
C GLY A 229 31.05 -7.66 -1.45
N GLU A 230 29.92 -7.73 -2.16
CA GLU A 230 29.46 -6.69 -3.09
C GLU A 230 28.54 -5.69 -2.38
N GLY A 231 28.43 -4.49 -2.94
CA GLY A 231 27.54 -3.44 -2.40
C GLY A 231 26.08 -3.73 -2.70
N PRO A 232 25.14 -3.03 -2.03
CA PRO A 232 23.73 -3.19 -2.35
C PRO A 232 23.47 -2.82 -3.82
N PRO A 233 22.52 -3.52 -4.50
CA PRO A 233 21.98 -3.04 -5.75
C PRO A 233 21.48 -1.60 -5.58
N MET A 234 21.64 -0.75 -6.61
CA MET A 234 21.32 0.68 -6.50
C MET A 234 20.16 1.04 -7.41
N SER A 235 19.15 1.72 -6.86
CA SER A 235 18.16 2.43 -7.66
C SER A 235 18.71 3.78 -8.11
N HIS A 236 18.34 4.19 -9.32
CA HIS A 236 18.76 5.44 -9.91
C HIS A 236 17.60 6.43 -9.91
N VAL A 237 17.81 7.59 -9.27
CA VAL A 237 16.82 8.66 -9.13
C VAL A 237 17.25 9.85 -9.98
N GLN A 238 16.34 10.34 -10.80
CA GLN A 238 16.51 11.52 -11.64
C GLN A 238 15.41 12.53 -11.35
N ILE A 239 15.77 13.82 -11.34
CA ILE A 239 14.81 14.92 -11.37
C ILE A 239 15.16 15.79 -12.58
N LEU A 240 14.21 15.97 -13.50
CA LEU A 240 14.37 16.69 -14.76
C LEU A 240 13.40 17.87 -14.81
N THR A 241 13.90 19.08 -15.05
CA THR A 241 13.11 20.33 -15.01
C THR A 241 13.00 21.02 -16.37
N ASP A 242 13.66 20.46 -17.38
CA ASP A 242 13.61 20.83 -18.80
C ASP A 242 12.72 19.88 -19.64
N VAL A 243 12.20 18.80 -19.04
CA VAL A 243 11.19 17.92 -19.64
C VAL A 243 9.79 18.40 -19.23
N ALA A 244 9.00 18.87 -20.21
CA ALA A 244 7.62 19.31 -19.98
C ALA A 244 6.64 18.13 -19.98
N HIS A 245 5.69 18.11 -19.05
CA HIS A 245 4.59 17.15 -19.06
C HIS A 245 3.59 17.48 -20.17
N PRO A 246 3.16 16.51 -21.00
CA PRO A 246 2.30 16.77 -22.16
C PRO A 246 0.96 17.44 -21.80
N GLY A 247 0.40 17.12 -20.62
CA GLY A 247 -0.87 17.67 -20.16
C GLY A 247 -0.79 18.92 -19.28
N VAL A 248 0.35 19.22 -18.65
CA VAL A 248 0.44 20.34 -17.67
C VAL A 248 1.62 21.31 -17.89
N GLY A 249 2.48 21.08 -18.87
CA GLY A 249 3.62 21.96 -19.18
C GLY A 249 4.83 21.73 -18.28
N ASN A 250 5.59 22.80 -18.02
CA ASN A 250 6.84 22.77 -17.26
C ASN A 250 6.61 22.56 -15.75
N GLY A 251 7.59 21.94 -15.11
CA GLY A 251 7.56 21.50 -13.73
C GLY A 251 8.81 20.70 -13.40
N ALA A 252 8.70 19.65 -12.60
CA ALA A 252 9.76 18.68 -12.35
C ALA A 252 9.24 17.26 -12.58
N LEU A 253 9.81 16.56 -13.55
CA LEU A 253 9.66 15.13 -13.75
C LEU A 253 10.61 14.41 -12.78
N VAL A 254 10.08 13.50 -11.97
CA VAL A 254 10.84 12.63 -11.07
C VAL A 254 10.74 11.20 -11.60
N LEU A 255 11.89 10.57 -11.81
CA LEU A 255 11.99 9.17 -12.22
C LEU A 255 12.85 8.42 -11.21
N MET A 256 12.41 7.25 -10.77
CA MET A 256 13.26 6.27 -10.10
C MET A 256 13.21 4.95 -10.84
N SER A 257 14.30 4.55 -11.48
CA SER A 257 14.43 3.19 -12.03
C SER A 257 15.10 2.27 -11.02
N ILE A 258 14.49 1.11 -10.75
CA ILE A 258 15.05 0.10 -9.82
C ILE A 258 16.00 -0.86 -10.57
N PRO A 259 16.90 -1.58 -9.87
CA PRO A 259 17.84 -2.53 -10.48
C PRO A 259 17.21 -3.90 -10.79
N VAL A 260 15.93 -3.92 -11.20
CA VAL A 260 15.17 -5.12 -11.58
C VAL A 260 14.83 -5.04 -13.06
N SER A 261 14.92 -6.16 -13.76
CA SER A 261 14.55 -6.27 -15.17
C SER A 261 13.82 -7.59 -15.43
N GLU A 262 12.71 -7.51 -16.16
CA GLU A 262 11.73 -8.57 -16.35
C GLU A 262 11.16 -8.55 -17.79
N ALA A 263 10.39 -9.57 -18.15
CA ALA A 263 9.62 -9.55 -19.40
C ALA A 263 8.60 -8.38 -19.39
N PRO A 264 8.35 -7.67 -20.52
CA PRO A 264 7.49 -6.49 -20.52
C PRO A 264 6.07 -6.71 -19.97
N GLU A 265 5.49 -7.89 -20.20
CA GLU A 265 4.20 -8.29 -19.64
C GLU A 265 4.27 -8.33 -18.10
N LYS A 266 5.34 -8.90 -17.55
CA LYS A 266 5.57 -9.01 -16.12
C LYS A 266 5.92 -7.66 -15.47
N VAL A 267 6.61 -6.77 -16.18
CA VAL A 267 6.87 -5.38 -15.74
C VAL A 267 5.55 -4.64 -15.51
N ASN A 268 4.56 -4.80 -16.40
CA ASN A 268 3.26 -4.14 -16.25
C ASN A 268 2.43 -4.74 -15.10
N GLU A 269 2.50 -6.06 -14.90
CA GLU A 269 1.87 -6.74 -13.74
C GLU A 269 2.48 -6.25 -12.41
N ILE A 270 3.81 -6.25 -12.29
CA ILE A 270 4.52 -5.75 -11.10
C ILE A 270 4.22 -4.27 -10.88
N ALA A 271 4.20 -3.44 -11.93
CA ALA A 271 3.86 -2.04 -11.84
C ALA A 271 2.45 -1.82 -11.26
N ASN A 272 1.45 -2.57 -11.75
CA ASN A 272 0.09 -2.50 -11.20
C ASN A 272 0.07 -2.90 -9.72
N ASN A 273 0.69 -4.03 -9.38
CA ASN A 273 0.71 -4.55 -8.01
C ASN A 273 1.38 -3.57 -7.03
N LEU A 274 2.51 -2.95 -7.40
CA LEU A 274 3.15 -1.93 -6.56
C LEU A 274 2.30 -0.65 -6.44
N ASN A 275 1.56 -0.25 -7.48
CA ASN A 275 0.60 0.86 -7.36
C ASN A 275 -0.56 0.50 -6.42
N THR A 276 -1.06 -0.74 -6.46
CA THR A 276 -2.07 -1.23 -5.50
C THR A 276 -1.52 -1.12 -4.08
N LEU A 277 -0.35 -1.72 -3.82
CA LEU A 277 0.27 -1.77 -2.48
C LEU A 277 0.67 -0.39 -1.93
N GLU A 278 1.14 0.55 -2.76
CA GLU A 278 1.39 1.94 -2.32
C GLU A 278 0.11 2.79 -2.22
N SER A 279 -0.96 2.37 -2.89
CA SER A 279 -2.29 2.98 -2.71
C SER A 279 -3.01 2.49 -1.46
N GLU A 280 -2.48 1.44 -0.84
CA GLU A 280 -2.82 0.93 0.48
C GLU A 280 -1.76 1.42 1.49
N TRP A 281 -2.10 1.44 2.79
CA TRP A 281 -1.38 2.24 3.80
C TRP A 281 0.02 1.71 4.21
N ASP A 282 0.40 0.56 3.65
CA ASP A 282 1.52 -0.30 4.06
C ASP A 282 2.91 0.25 3.68
N SER A 283 3.02 1.03 2.61
CA SER A 283 4.33 1.33 2.01
C SER A 283 5.24 2.31 2.77
N ARG A 284 4.73 2.99 3.81
CA ARG A 284 5.37 4.12 4.52
C ARG A 284 5.85 5.26 3.60
N VAL A 285 5.45 5.29 2.33
CA VAL A 285 5.76 6.35 1.34
C VAL A 285 4.51 6.84 0.62
N PRO A 286 4.42 8.13 0.25
CA PRO A 286 3.22 8.67 -0.40
C PRO A 286 3.17 8.28 -1.88
N LEU A 287 2.07 7.69 -2.34
CA LEU A 287 1.77 7.44 -3.75
C LEU A 287 1.37 8.76 -4.43
N LEU A 288 2.39 9.54 -4.81
CA LEU A 288 2.26 10.81 -5.52
C LEU A 288 2.92 10.71 -6.91
N GLY A 289 2.44 9.76 -7.69
CA GLY A 289 3.01 9.30 -8.96
C GLY A 289 2.60 7.85 -9.18
N ALA A 290 3.24 7.15 -10.11
CA ALA A 290 2.90 5.78 -10.48
C ALA A 290 4.12 4.94 -10.84
N TRP A 291 4.11 3.68 -10.43
CA TRP A 291 4.88 2.61 -11.05
C TRP A 291 4.40 2.35 -12.48
N CYS A 292 5.36 2.19 -13.39
CA CYS A 292 5.15 1.95 -14.81
C CYS A 292 6.38 1.27 -15.43
N PRO A 293 6.28 0.74 -16.66
CA PRO A 293 7.47 0.49 -17.47
C PRO A 293 8.33 1.75 -17.56
N ASP A 294 9.64 1.60 -17.44
CA ASP A 294 10.59 2.71 -17.48
C ASP A 294 10.45 3.51 -18.79
N PRO A 295 9.99 4.78 -18.74
CA PRO A 295 9.74 5.57 -19.96
C PRO A 295 11.02 5.92 -20.73
N THR A 296 12.20 5.62 -20.18
CA THR A 296 13.50 5.76 -20.83
C THR A 296 14.00 4.47 -21.48
N SER A 297 13.39 3.32 -21.16
CA SER A 297 13.68 2.00 -21.74
C SER A 297 12.90 1.80 -23.05
N THR A 298 13.62 1.51 -24.13
CA THR A 298 13.01 1.24 -25.44
C THR A 298 12.38 -0.15 -25.56
N ASP A 299 12.78 -1.08 -24.70
CA ASP A 299 12.37 -2.48 -24.66
C ASP A 299 11.34 -2.78 -23.56
N GLN A 300 11.03 -1.82 -22.68
CA GLN A 300 10.05 -1.92 -21.59
C GLN A 300 10.31 -3.07 -20.60
N THR A 301 11.57 -3.53 -20.52
CA THR A 301 12.02 -4.61 -19.62
C THR A 301 12.42 -4.10 -18.23
N ARG A 302 12.33 -2.80 -17.97
CA ARG A 302 12.72 -2.15 -16.72
C ARG A 302 11.52 -1.50 -16.06
N LEU A 303 11.50 -1.51 -14.74
CA LEU A 303 10.47 -0.87 -13.93
C LEU A 303 10.93 0.48 -13.39
N ALA A 304 10.05 1.48 -13.43
CA ALA A 304 10.31 2.79 -12.81
C ALA A 304 9.08 3.34 -12.06
N PHE A 305 9.34 4.14 -11.03
CA PHE A 305 8.36 5.07 -10.48
C PHE A 305 8.47 6.41 -11.22
N CYS A 306 7.35 6.92 -11.72
CA CYS A 306 7.23 8.18 -12.45
C CYS A 306 6.31 9.13 -11.69
N SER A 307 6.75 10.37 -11.49
CA SER A 307 5.94 11.45 -10.89
C SER A 307 6.22 12.75 -11.60
N PHE A 308 5.22 13.64 -11.68
CA PHE A 308 5.41 14.98 -12.21
C PHE A 308 4.82 16.03 -11.30
N ILE A 309 5.69 16.91 -10.79
CA ILE A 309 5.35 18.03 -9.91
C ILE A 309 5.10 19.28 -10.78
N PRO A 310 3.86 19.80 -10.85
CA PRO A 310 3.57 20.99 -11.64
C PRO A 310 4.16 22.27 -11.04
N ASN A 311 4.50 23.23 -11.90
CA ASN A 311 4.94 24.58 -11.50
C ASN A 311 4.05 25.27 -10.44
N LEU A 312 2.74 24.96 -10.43
CA LEU A 312 1.77 25.56 -9.51
C LEU A 312 2.12 25.29 -8.03
N ILE A 313 2.61 24.09 -7.70
CA ILE A 313 2.93 23.68 -6.32
C ILE A 313 4.41 23.82 -5.96
N ALA A 314 5.21 24.47 -6.81
CA ALA A 314 6.63 24.68 -6.53
C ALA A 314 6.84 25.54 -5.27
N ARG A 315 7.60 24.99 -4.33
CA ARG A 315 8.00 25.58 -3.04
C ARG A 315 9.35 24.99 -2.62
N ASP A 316 9.99 25.60 -1.64
CA ASP A 316 11.22 25.09 -1.03
C ASP A 316 10.96 23.73 -0.35
N GLY A 317 11.94 22.82 -0.33
CA GLY A 317 11.85 21.50 0.30
C GLY A 317 11.20 20.40 -0.55
N VAL A 318 10.37 20.74 -1.55
CA VAL A 318 9.57 19.71 -2.26
C VAL A 318 10.41 18.77 -3.15
N LEU A 319 11.63 19.16 -3.55
CA LEU A 319 12.52 18.28 -4.32
C LEU A 319 13.35 17.40 -3.39
N GLU A 320 13.71 17.90 -2.22
CA GLU A 320 14.32 17.18 -1.11
C GLU A 320 13.37 16.06 -0.63
N ASP A 321 12.09 16.39 -0.42
CA ASP A 321 11.02 15.43 -0.11
C ASP A 321 10.97 14.29 -1.13
N GLN A 322 11.06 14.59 -2.43
CA GLN A 322 11.06 13.57 -3.48
C GLN A 322 12.27 12.64 -3.40
N VAL A 323 13.47 13.17 -3.16
CA VAL A 323 14.67 12.33 -2.98
C VAL A 323 14.51 11.38 -1.79
N LEU A 324 13.90 11.85 -0.70
CA LEU A 324 13.60 11.00 0.47
C LEU A 324 12.51 9.96 0.17
N TYR A 325 11.43 10.35 -0.52
CA TYR A 325 10.38 9.42 -0.93
C TYR A 325 10.93 8.33 -1.86
N GLN A 326 11.77 8.68 -2.84
CA GLN A 326 12.39 7.67 -3.72
C GLN A 326 13.39 6.78 -2.96
N ARG A 327 14.18 7.33 -2.01
CA ARG A 327 15.05 6.50 -1.14
C ARG A 327 14.25 5.47 -0.34
N ASN A 328 13.20 5.93 0.35
CA ASN A 328 12.39 5.05 1.19
C ASN A 328 11.58 4.04 0.34
N ARG A 329 11.07 4.47 -0.82
CA ARG A 329 10.38 3.61 -1.80
C ARG A 329 11.31 2.52 -2.36
N SER A 330 12.57 2.86 -2.60
CA SER A 330 13.60 1.90 -3.05
C SER A 330 13.77 0.76 -2.05
N ALA A 331 13.87 1.09 -0.76
CA ALA A 331 13.95 0.12 0.33
C ALA A 331 12.66 -0.72 0.49
N TYR A 332 11.48 -0.07 0.45
CA TYR A 332 10.19 -0.76 0.51
C TYR A 332 10.03 -1.79 -0.62
N VAL A 333 10.36 -1.41 -1.85
CA VAL A 333 10.21 -2.30 -3.00
C VAL A 333 11.30 -3.37 -3.08
N SER A 334 12.52 -3.14 -2.59
CA SER A 334 13.48 -4.24 -2.44
C SER A 334 12.95 -5.30 -1.48
N HIS A 335 12.35 -4.89 -0.37
CA HIS A 335 11.74 -5.80 0.59
C HIS A 335 10.60 -6.61 -0.05
N ARG A 336 9.65 -5.92 -0.71
CA ARG A 336 8.51 -6.56 -1.38
C ARG A 336 8.90 -7.51 -2.53
N LEU A 337 9.99 -7.23 -3.27
CA LEU A 337 10.40 -8.04 -4.43
C LEU A 337 11.39 -9.16 -4.09
N SER A 338 12.17 -9.06 -3.01
CA SER A 338 13.06 -10.15 -2.58
C SER A 338 12.32 -11.36 -2.01
N GLY A 339 11.04 -11.22 -1.65
CA GLY A 339 10.25 -12.26 -0.99
C GLY A 339 10.60 -12.49 0.48
N GLU A 340 11.55 -11.72 1.02
CA GLU A 340 11.87 -11.65 2.44
C GLU A 340 10.82 -10.78 3.13
N THR A 341 9.79 -11.38 3.73
CA THR A 341 8.80 -10.66 4.54
C THR A 341 9.28 -10.58 5.99
N GLY A 342 9.71 -9.41 6.43
CA GLY A 342 10.25 -9.16 7.78
C GLY A 342 10.03 -7.71 8.21
N PRO A 343 9.43 -7.44 9.38
CA PRO A 343 9.00 -6.09 9.71
C PRO A 343 10.17 -5.12 9.94
N MET A 344 10.07 -3.91 9.38
CA MET A 344 10.90 -2.77 9.78
C MET A 344 10.44 -2.28 11.16
N ALA A 345 11.18 -2.67 12.20
CA ALA A 345 10.79 -2.56 13.60
C ALA A 345 10.49 -1.14 14.13
N SER A 346 9.26 -0.96 14.61
CA SER A 346 8.86 -0.48 15.95
C SER A 346 7.35 -0.78 16.13
N ASP A 347 6.73 -0.58 17.29
CA ASP A 347 6.90 -1.27 18.58
C ASP A 347 5.61 -1.13 19.43
N SER A 348 5.12 -2.20 20.07
CA SER A 348 3.93 -2.32 20.95
C SER A 348 2.50 -2.26 20.37
N THR A 349 1.58 -3.17 20.79
CA THR A 349 0.24 -2.80 21.35
C THR A 349 -0.67 -3.93 21.90
N GLU A 350 -1.21 -3.72 23.12
CA GLU A 350 -2.42 -4.35 23.68
C GLU A 350 -3.74 -3.82 22.99
N HIS A 351 -4.93 -4.47 22.90
CA HIS A 351 -5.42 -5.82 23.27
C HIS A 351 -6.82 -6.16 22.64
N HIS A 352 -7.23 -7.44 22.79
CA HIS A 352 -8.56 -8.07 23.01
C HIS A 352 -9.93 -7.29 22.90
N ALA A 353 -11.10 -7.85 22.51
CA ALA A 353 -11.56 -9.23 22.21
C ALA A 353 -12.98 -9.35 21.56
N SER A 354 -13.32 -10.55 21.01
CA SER A 354 -14.66 -11.11 20.66
C SER A 354 -15.19 -10.85 19.21
N LEU A 355 -15.27 -11.80 18.25
CA LEU A 355 -14.88 -13.22 18.18
C LEU A 355 -13.62 -13.53 19.00
N ALA A 356 -13.52 -14.73 19.60
CA ALA A 356 -12.43 -15.06 20.53
C ALA A 356 -11.09 -14.54 19.96
N PRO A 357 -10.41 -13.63 20.69
CA PRO A 357 -9.30 -12.86 20.12
C PRO A 357 -8.27 -13.77 19.49
N GLY A 358 -7.77 -13.40 18.31
CA GLY A 358 -6.92 -14.25 17.47
C GLY A 358 -7.68 -15.18 16.51
N SER A 359 -9.02 -15.22 16.47
CA SER A 359 -9.75 -16.13 15.53
C SER A 359 -9.73 -15.75 14.05
N THR A 360 -9.27 -14.54 13.72
CA THR A 360 -9.09 -14.02 12.36
C THR A 360 -7.69 -13.44 12.22
N VAL A 361 -7.08 -13.59 11.04
CA VAL A 361 -5.73 -13.12 10.74
C VAL A 361 -5.72 -12.51 9.34
N SER A 362 -4.96 -11.43 9.09
CA SER A 362 -4.85 -10.87 7.74
C SER A 362 -4.05 -11.83 6.85
N ARG A 363 -4.28 -11.83 5.53
CA ARG A 363 -3.46 -12.65 4.62
C ARG A 363 -1.97 -12.31 4.69
N GLN A 364 -1.62 -11.05 4.97
CA GLN A 364 -0.23 -10.62 5.17
C GLN A 364 0.40 -11.28 6.41
N ALA A 365 -0.28 -11.25 7.57
CA ALA A 365 0.20 -11.91 8.78
C ALA A 365 0.24 -13.44 8.61
N ALA A 366 -0.81 -14.03 8.02
CA ALA A 366 -0.86 -15.46 7.75
C ALA A 366 0.29 -15.96 6.86
N ASN A 367 0.66 -15.20 5.83
CA ASN A 367 1.81 -15.52 4.98
C ASN A 367 3.14 -15.38 5.73
N ALA A 368 3.28 -14.36 6.59
CA ALA A 368 4.50 -14.14 7.39
C ALA A 368 4.73 -15.26 8.43
N GLU A 369 3.66 -15.86 8.96
CA GLU A 369 3.78 -17.01 9.88
C GLU A 369 4.08 -18.35 9.15
N THR A 370 3.84 -18.46 7.84
CA THR A 370 4.12 -19.72 7.11
C THR A 370 5.59 -19.91 6.74
N GLY A 371 6.07 -21.16 6.82
CA GLY A 371 7.38 -21.58 6.29
C GLY A 371 8.47 -21.80 7.33
N SER A 372 8.20 -21.55 8.61
CA SER A 372 9.06 -21.92 9.73
C SER A 372 8.28 -22.65 10.82
N PHE A 373 8.96 -23.50 11.61
CA PHE A 373 8.42 -23.98 12.87
C PHE A 373 8.41 -22.82 13.86
N THR A 374 7.30 -22.64 14.56
CA THR A 374 7.14 -21.61 15.58
C THR A 374 6.61 -22.22 16.87
N PHE A 375 6.65 -21.45 17.96
CA PHE A 375 6.03 -21.81 19.22
C PHE A 375 4.73 -21.04 19.40
N VAL A 376 3.69 -21.77 19.80
CA VAL A 376 2.44 -21.19 20.31
C VAL A 376 2.25 -21.58 21.77
N TYR A 377 1.62 -20.69 22.53
CA TYR A 377 1.48 -20.81 23.97
C TYR A 377 0.04 -21.14 24.31
N ARG A 378 -0.20 -22.35 24.84
CA ARG A 378 -1.51 -22.75 25.33
C ARG A 378 -1.68 -22.29 26.78
N THR A 379 -2.71 -21.47 27.00
CA THR A 379 -3.08 -20.97 28.33
C THR A 379 -3.83 -22.03 29.16
N GLY A 380 -3.91 -21.83 30.48
CA GLY A 380 -4.69 -22.69 31.37
C GLY A 380 -6.21 -22.74 31.11
N ASP A 381 -6.77 -21.79 30.35
CA ASP A 381 -8.16 -21.80 29.87
C ASP A 381 -8.32 -22.40 28.45
N GLY A 382 -7.22 -22.84 27.83
CA GLY A 382 -7.21 -23.56 26.55
C GLY A 382 -7.19 -22.68 25.30
N ARG A 383 -6.95 -21.37 25.43
CA ARG A 383 -6.61 -20.50 24.29
C ARG A 383 -5.20 -20.86 23.79
N VAL A 384 -4.91 -20.50 22.54
CA VAL A 384 -3.62 -20.72 21.89
C VAL A 384 -3.15 -19.38 21.35
N LEU A 385 -2.09 -18.85 21.94
CA LEU A 385 -1.53 -17.53 21.64
C LEU A 385 -0.28 -17.66 20.77
N THR A 386 -0.05 -16.71 19.87
CA THR A 386 1.29 -16.47 19.29
C THR A 386 2.24 -15.90 20.35
N PHE A 387 3.52 -15.75 20.03
CA PHE A 387 4.45 -15.06 20.95
C PHE A 387 3.99 -13.63 21.24
N ASP A 388 3.63 -12.86 20.21
CA ASP A 388 3.21 -11.47 20.35
C ASP A 388 1.94 -11.35 21.21
N GLU A 389 0.96 -12.25 21.03
CA GLU A 389 -0.25 -12.27 21.85
C GLU A 389 0.02 -12.66 23.32
N ALA A 390 0.99 -13.55 23.56
CA ALA A 390 1.43 -13.88 24.91
C ALA A 390 2.25 -12.73 25.54
N PHE A 391 3.01 -11.99 24.74
CA PHE A 391 3.74 -10.79 25.14
C PHE A 391 2.77 -9.67 25.57
N ASP A 392 1.73 -9.41 24.78
CA ASP A 392 0.68 -8.46 25.13
C ASP A 392 -0.08 -8.87 26.41
N GLU A 393 -0.42 -10.16 26.57
CA GLU A 393 -1.15 -10.64 27.76
C GLU A 393 -0.31 -10.59 29.05
N LEU A 394 1.01 -10.67 28.95
CA LEU A 394 1.93 -10.69 30.10
C LEU A 394 2.54 -9.34 30.46
N THR A 395 2.64 -8.41 29.50
CA THR A 395 3.22 -7.07 29.72
C THR A 395 2.60 -6.33 30.91
N PRO A 396 1.26 -6.31 31.13
CA PRO A 396 0.66 -5.65 32.29
C PRO A 396 1.05 -6.27 33.64
N GLU A 397 1.17 -7.60 33.72
CA GLU A 397 1.54 -8.31 34.96
C GLU A 397 3.01 -8.07 35.32
N LEU A 398 3.89 -8.18 34.32
CA LEU A 398 5.32 -7.88 34.46
C LEU A 398 5.56 -6.40 34.85
N ALA A 399 4.84 -5.46 34.23
CA ALA A 399 4.94 -4.04 34.54
C ALA A 399 4.52 -3.69 35.97
N GLU A 400 3.59 -4.43 36.57
CA GLU A 400 3.23 -4.29 37.99
C GLU A 400 4.40 -4.71 38.90
N GLY A 401 5.10 -5.80 38.55
CA GLY A 401 6.29 -6.28 39.27
C GLY A 401 7.45 -5.27 39.29
N LEU A 402 7.55 -4.42 38.26
CA LEU A 402 8.59 -3.39 38.12
C LEU A 402 8.24 -2.05 38.83
N LYS A 403 7.06 -1.94 39.48
CA LYS A 403 6.65 -0.73 40.21
C LYS A 403 7.49 -0.49 41.46
N GLY A 404 8.49 0.37 41.30
CA GLY A 404 9.39 0.82 42.37
C GLY A 404 10.80 1.07 41.86
N LEU A 405 11.16 0.48 40.72
CA LEU A 405 12.45 0.63 40.07
C LEU A 405 12.58 2.01 39.37
N PRO A 406 13.81 2.50 39.11
CA PRO A 406 14.07 3.66 38.26
C PRO A 406 13.49 3.50 36.85
N PRO A 407 13.15 4.58 36.12
CA PRO A 407 12.57 4.47 34.78
C PRO A 407 13.42 3.72 33.74
N GLN A 408 14.75 3.68 33.89
CA GLN A 408 15.63 2.90 33.01
C GLN A 408 15.56 1.38 33.24
N GLU A 409 14.97 0.94 34.36
CA GLU A 409 14.84 -0.47 34.78
C GLU A 409 13.36 -0.93 34.66
N ARG A 410 12.57 -0.27 33.80
CA ARG A 410 11.14 -0.58 33.52
C ARG A 410 10.86 -0.91 32.06
N VAL A 411 11.91 -1.24 31.30
CA VAL A 411 11.75 -1.81 29.97
C VAL A 411 11.53 -3.30 30.17
N ILE A 412 10.51 -3.85 29.53
CA ILE A 412 10.26 -5.29 29.40
C ILE A 412 10.65 -5.62 27.97
N ASP A 413 11.54 -6.58 27.76
CA ASP A 413 11.86 -7.10 26.44
C ASP A 413 11.31 -8.54 26.22
N GLY A 414 11.43 -9.05 25.00
CA GLY A 414 10.92 -10.39 24.67
C GLY A 414 11.56 -11.52 25.49
N GLY A 415 12.81 -11.33 25.94
CA GLY A 415 13.52 -12.29 26.78
C GLY A 415 12.96 -12.35 28.20
N ASP A 416 12.52 -11.23 28.76
CA ASP A 416 11.82 -11.19 30.06
C ASP A 416 10.51 -12.00 30.00
N VAL A 417 9.77 -11.89 28.90
CA VAL A 417 8.52 -12.64 28.68
C VAL A 417 8.78 -14.13 28.46
N GLU A 418 9.77 -14.51 27.63
CA GLU A 418 10.15 -15.92 27.47
C GLU A 418 10.60 -16.56 28.80
N GLU A 419 11.35 -15.82 29.62
CA GLU A 419 11.75 -16.26 30.96
C GLU A 419 10.54 -16.43 31.88
N TYR A 420 9.60 -15.47 31.89
CA TYR A 420 8.38 -15.58 32.69
C TYR A 420 7.48 -16.75 32.26
N ILE A 421 7.29 -16.96 30.96
CA ILE A 421 6.54 -18.10 30.41
C ILE A 421 7.19 -19.42 30.87
N ARG A 422 8.51 -19.53 30.76
CA ARG A 422 9.31 -20.70 31.13
C ARG A 422 9.30 -20.99 32.64
N GLU A 423 9.30 -19.96 33.49
CA GLU A 423 9.40 -20.13 34.95
C GLU A 423 8.04 -20.21 35.66
N SER A 424 7.02 -19.51 35.16
CA SER A 424 5.68 -19.47 35.78
C SER A 424 4.95 -20.80 35.68
N GLY A 425 5.18 -21.57 34.60
CA GLY A 425 4.44 -22.80 34.30
C GLY A 425 2.94 -22.57 34.02
N ILE A 426 2.53 -21.33 33.75
CA ILE A 426 1.14 -20.94 33.44
C ILE A 426 0.76 -21.29 32.00
N TYR A 427 1.74 -21.34 31.10
CA TYR A 427 1.59 -21.60 29.68
C TYR A 427 2.30 -22.90 29.29
N GLU A 428 1.65 -23.70 28.44
CA GLU A 428 2.26 -24.84 27.76
C GLU A 428 2.78 -24.35 26.40
N SER A 429 4.11 -24.33 26.20
CA SER A 429 4.73 -24.05 24.91
C SER A 429 4.61 -25.26 23.99
N ILE A 430 4.12 -25.06 22.77
CA ILE A 430 3.87 -26.10 21.78
C ILE A 430 4.55 -25.72 20.47
N GLU A 431 5.48 -26.56 20.00
CA GLU A 431 6.06 -26.43 18.66
C GLU A 431 5.01 -26.80 17.60
N VAL A 432 4.87 -25.97 16.57
CA VAL A 432 3.86 -26.14 15.53
C VAL A 432 4.41 -25.83 14.13
N GLU A 433 4.00 -26.64 13.15
CA GLU A 433 4.06 -26.33 11.74
C GLU A 433 2.89 -25.39 11.39
N VAL A 434 3.19 -24.23 10.82
CA VAL A 434 2.18 -23.27 10.37
C VAL A 434 1.96 -23.38 8.86
N ARG A 435 0.70 -23.55 8.44
CA ARG A 435 0.33 -23.66 7.03
C ARG A 435 -1.01 -23.00 6.72
N ILE A 436 -1.12 -22.42 5.54
CA ILE A 436 -2.40 -21.98 4.98
C ILE A 436 -3.05 -23.16 4.24
N VAL A 437 -4.33 -23.43 4.51
CA VAL A 437 -5.09 -24.45 3.78
C VAL A 437 -6.47 -23.92 3.35
N PRO A 438 -6.98 -24.33 2.18
CA PRO A 438 -8.33 -24.00 1.78
C PRO A 438 -9.35 -24.82 2.57
N ARG A 439 -10.36 -24.12 3.09
CA ARG A 439 -11.62 -24.68 3.60
C ARG A 439 -12.74 -24.31 2.64
N TYR A 440 -13.82 -25.07 2.71
CA TYR A 440 -15.00 -24.87 1.87
C TYR A 440 -16.22 -24.70 2.77
N THR A 441 -17.11 -23.76 2.44
CA THR A 441 -18.30 -23.48 3.25
C THR A 441 -19.55 -23.25 2.42
N ASP A 442 -20.70 -23.73 2.91
CA ASP A 442 -22.04 -23.40 2.41
C ASP A 442 -22.68 -22.22 3.18
N GLY A 443 -21.92 -21.59 4.09
CA GLY A 443 -22.38 -20.62 5.08
C GLY A 443 -22.50 -21.25 6.48
N PRO A 444 -23.47 -22.15 6.73
CA PRO A 444 -23.63 -22.78 8.04
C PRO A 444 -22.50 -23.73 8.47
N THR A 445 -21.82 -24.39 7.51
CA THR A 445 -20.85 -25.46 7.78
C THR A 445 -19.52 -25.17 7.10
N ARG A 446 -18.40 -25.59 7.72
CA ARG A 446 -17.06 -25.54 7.13
C ARG A 446 -16.48 -26.95 7.02
N TRP A 447 -15.87 -27.25 5.88
CA TRP A 447 -15.26 -28.56 5.57
C TRP A 447 -13.84 -28.40 5.03
N SER A 448 -12.97 -29.38 5.31
CA SER A 448 -11.77 -29.64 4.49
C SER A 448 -12.15 -30.36 3.19
N ALA A 449 -11.25 -30.32 2.20
CA ALA A 449 -11.37 -31.16 1.01
C ALA A 449 -11.57 -32.65 1.34
N ASN A 450 -10.88 -33.19 2.37
CA ASN A 450 -11.07 -34.58 2.79
C ASN A 450 -12.47 -34.85 3.36
N GLN A 451 -13.00 -33.96 4.21
CA GLN A 451 -14.37 -34.11 4.74
C GLN A 451 -15.43 -34.02 3.62
N LEU A 452 -15.23 -33.15 2.64
CA LEU A 452 -16.08 -33.14 1.44
C LEU A 452 -15.95 -34.47 0.68
N ARG A 453 -14.73 -34.95 0.43
CA ARG A 453 -14.44 -36.18 -0.33
C ARG A 453 -15.00 -37.44 0.33
N GLU A 454 -15.03 -37.50 1.66
CA GLU A 454 -15.45 -38.68 2.43
C GLU A 454 -16.94 -38.67 2.83
N HIS A 455 -17.56 -37.49 3.00
CA HIS A 455 -18.92 -37.39 3.57
C HIS A 455 -19.95 -36.70 2.66
N VAL A 456 -19.53 -35.73 1.85
CA VAL A 456 -20.44 -34.94 1.02
C VAL A 456 -20.48 -35.49 -0.40
N PHE A 457 -19.32 -35.60 -1.04
CA PHE A 457 -19.17 -36.09 -2.42
C PHE A 457 -19.84 -37.46 -2.64
N PRO A 458 -19.63 -38.50 -1.82
CA PRO A 458 -20.25 -39.82 -2.05
C PRO A 458 -21.76 -39.85 -1.82
N ALA A 459 -22.32 -38.84 -1.15
CA ALA A 459 -23.75 -38.67 -0.94
C ALA A 459 -24.42 -37.85 -2.05
N THR A 460 -23.65 -37.11 -2.87
CA THR A 460 -24.16 -36.40 -4.04
C THR A 460 -24.24 -37.32 -5.26
N GLY A 461 -25.29 -37.16 -6.06
CA GLY A 461 -25.35 -37.75 -7.40
C GLY A 461 -24.37 -37.03 -8.33
N HIS A 462 -23.12 -37.46 -8.33
CA HIS A 462 -22.08 -36.94 -9.21
C HIS A 462 -22.16 -37.63 -10.58
N ASP A 463 -22.35 -36.86 -11.66
CA ASP A 463 -22.60 -37.35 -13.03
C ASP A 463 -21.35 -37.95 -13.72
N GLY A 464 -20.69 -38.90 -13.04
CA GLY A 464 -19.41 -39.48 -13.46
C GLY A 464 -18.17 -38.59 -13.22
N LEU A 465 -18.35 -37.41 -12.64
CA LEU A 465 -17.26 -36.48 -12.30
C LEU A 465 -16.30 -37.07 -11.26
N GLY A 466 -15.02 -36.70 -11.35
CA GLY A 466 -14.06 -36.87 -10.26
C GLY A 466 -14.35 -35.89 -9.11
N PHE A 467 -13.74 -36.14 -7.94
CA PHE A 467 -13.94 -35.27 -6.78
C PHE A 467 -13.47 -33.83 -7.04
N GLU A 468 -12.31 -33.65 -7.68
CA GLU A 468 -11.77 -32.31 -7.98
C GLU A 468 -12.67 -31.56 -8.98
N ASP A 469 -13.13 -32.23 -10.04
CA ASP A 469 -14.07 -31.65 -11.02
C ASP A 469 -15.41 -31.25 -10.36
N TRP A 470 -15.92 -32.11 -9.46
CA TRP A 470 -17.14 -31.85 -8.70
C TRP A 470 -16.98 -30.67 -7.73
N LEU A 471 -15.82 -30.56 -7.08
CA LEU A 471 -15.50 -29.51 -6.12
C LEU A 471 -15.39 -28.16 -6.82
N ALA A 472 -14.62 -28.08 -7.91
CA ALA A 472 -14.58 -26.91 -8.80
C ALA A 472 -16.01 -26.54 -9.25
N THR A 473 -16.80 -27.52 -9.71
CA THR A 473 -18.20 -27.31 -10.11
C THR A 473 -19.09 -26.80 -8.96
N GLN A 474 -18.82 -27.10 -7.69
CA GLN A 474 -19.60 -26.54 -6.57
C GLN A 474 -19.17 -25.10 -6.25
N VAL A 475 -17.88 -24.77 -6.41
CA VAL A 475 -17.34 -23.42 -6.22
C VAL A 475 -17.80 -22.49 -7.34
N ASP A 476 -17.65 -22.90 -8.60
CA ASP A 476 -18.09 -22.13 -9.79
C ASP A 476 -19.60 -21.82 -9.77
N HIS A 477 -20.42 -22.72 -9.21
CA HIS A 477 -21.86 -22.51 -9.06
C HIS A 477 -22.24 -21.78 -7.74
N GLY A 478 -21.28 -21.27 -6.96
CA GLY A 478 -21.51 -20.54 -5.72
C GLY A 478 -22.20 -21.35 -4.62
N ARG A 479 -22.13 -22.69 -4.67
CA ARG A 479 -22.70 -23.59 -3.66
C ARG A 479 -21.76 -23.87 -2.51
N LEU A 480 -20.46 -23.75 -2.78
CA LEU A 480 -19.40 -23.72 -1.78
C LEU A 480 -18.56 -22.48 -2.03
N THR A 481 -18.22 -21.74 -0.98
CA THR A 481 -17.21 -20.69 -1.01
C THR A 481 -15.90 -21.29 -0.52
N ALA A 482 -14.81 -21.11 -1.28
CA ALA A 482 -13.47 -21.39 -0.80
C ALA A 482 -13.02 -20.22 0.09
N ILE A 483 -12.50 -20.54 1.28
CA ILE A 483 -11.94 -19.58 2.23
C ILE A 483 -10.60 -20.15 2.72
N ASP A 484 -9.59 -19.31 2.88
CA ASP A 484 -8.31 -19.77 3.42
C ASP A 484 -8.31 -19.67 4.94
N VAL A 485 -7.62 -20.60 5.59
CA VAL A 485 -7.41 -20.60 7.04
C VAL A 485 -5.95 -20.90 7.35
N LEU A 486 -5.42 -20.20 8.35
CA LEU A 486 -4.11 -20.48 8.92
C LEU A 486 -4.27 -21.59 9.97
N GLN A 487 -3.52 -22.68 9.83
CA GLN A 487 -3.50 -23.79 10.77
C GLN A 487 -2.16 -23.88 11.48
N TYR A 488 -2.23 -24.02 12.81
CA TYR A 488 -1.11 -24.41 13.65
C TYR A 488 -1.24 -25.92 13.91
N VAL A 489 -0.26 -26.70 13.48
CA VAL A 489 -0.30 -28.17 13.51
C VAL A 489 0.83 -28.68 14.38
N GLY A 490 0.52 -29.45 15.42
CA GLY A 490 1.54 -30.01 16.30
C GLY A 490 2.25 -31.22 15.68
N ASP A 491 3.34 -31.65 16.31
CA ASP A 491 4.17 -32.80 15.87
C ASP A 491 3.41 -34.11 15.62
N ASP A 492 2.26 -34.31 16.27
CA ASP A 492 1.39 -35.49 16.09
C ASP A 492 0.46 -35.37 14.87
N GLY A 493 0.51 -34.25 14.16
CA GLY A 493 -0.36 -33.91 13.03
C GLY A 493 -1.74 -33.36 13.42
N ALA A 494 -2.01 -33.15 14.72
CA ALA A 494 -3.27 -32.55 15.17
C ALA A 494 -3.27 -31.03 14.91
N VAL A 495 -4.42 -30.51 14.43
CA VAL A 495 -4.64 -29.06 14.33
C VAL A 495 -4.86 -28.53 15.75
N ILE A 496 -3.89 -27.76 16.24
CA ILE A 496 -3.87 -27.15 17.58
C ILE A 496 -4.77 -25.91 17.62
N ALA A 497 -4.72 -25.09 16.56
CA ALA A 497 -5.56 -23.92 16.36
C ALA A 497 -5.79 -23.65 14.87
N GLU A 498 -6.87 -22.94 14.54
CA GLU A 498 -7.20 -22.50 13.19
C GLU A 498 -7.74 -21.06 13.23
N ARG A 499 -7.17 -20.17 12.41
CA ARG A 499 -7.58 -18.77 12.25
C ARG A 499 -8.13 -18.56 10.85
N LEU A 500 -9.26 -17.86 10.73
CA LEU A 500 -9.83 -17.49 9.44
C LEU A 500 -8.95 -16.40 8.81
N ILE A 501 -8.49 -16.62 7.58
CA ILE A 501 -7.83 -15.55 6.84
C ILE A 501 -8.92 -14.60 6.35
N VAL A 502 -8.77 -13.34 6.73
CA VAL A 502 -9.59 -12.23 6.22
C VAL A 502 -8.70 -11.39 5.29
N ASP A 503 -9.28 -11.03 4.16
CA ASP A 503 -8.68 -10.22 3.10
C ASP A 503 -9.18 -8.77 3.21
#